data_AF-A0A970IHC6-F1
#
_entry.id   AF-A0A970IHC6-F1
#
_cell.length_a   1.000
_cell.length_b   1.000
_cell.length_c   1.000
_cell.angle_alpha   90.00
_cell.angle_beta   90.00
_cell.angle_gamma   90.00
#
_symmetry.space_group_name_H-M   'P 1'
#
loop_
_entity.id
_entity.type
_entity.pdbx_description
1 polymer ?
#
loop_
_entity_poly.entity_id
_entity_poly.type
_entity_poly.pdbx_seq_one_letter_code
_entity_poly.pdbx_strand_id
1 'polypeptide(L)'
;LLDESVSWAELEQLVLGVARRCAFVEEYRGKQVPPGKKSVMFRYWLGSDQATLTAEQIEAETARLIKRIGKTLGGEIRQAEPANG
;
A
#
# COMPACT_ATOMS: atom_id res chain seq x y z
N LEU A 1 -0.99 4.67 -8.19
CA LEU A 1 -1.87 5.75 -8.64
C LEU A 1 -3.22 5.60 -7.98
N LEU A 2 -3.58 6.58 -7.17
CA LEU A 2 -4.88 6.70 -6.54
C LEU A 2 -5.59 7.92 -7.10
N ASP A 3 -6.90 7.99 -6.90
CA ASP A 3 -7.63 9.24 -7.10
C ASP A 3 -7.09 10.33 -6.16
N GLU A 4 -7.06 11.58 -6.61
CA GLU A 4 -6.55 12.68 -5.78
C GLU A 4 -7.41 12.92 -4.53
N SER A 5 -8.69 12.54 -4.60
CA SER A 5 -9.65 12.61 -3.50
C SER A 5 -9.36 11.62 -2.36
N VAL A 6 -8.69 10.50 -2.66
CA VAL A 6 -8.37 9.47 -1.65
C VAL A 6 -7.40 10.04 -0.63
N SER A 7 -7.79 10.16 0.62
CA SER A 7 -6.91 10.66 1.67
C SER A 7 -5.82 9.66 2.04
N TRP A 8 -4.71 10.15 2.61
CA TRP A 8 -3.70 9.28 3.22
C TRP A 8 -4.31 8.37 4.29
N ALA A 9 -5.20 8.91 5.12
CA ALA A 9 -5.82 8.17 6.22
C ALA A 9 -6.63 6.95 5.72
N GLU A 10 -7.37 7.09 4.61
CA GLU A 10 -8.11 5.96 4.01
C GLU A 10 -7.16 4.87 3.49
N LEU A 11 -6.08 5.27 2.83
CA LEU A 11 -5.05 4.33 2.37
C LEU A 11 -4.37 3.64 3.56
N GLU A 12 -3.98 4.41 4.58
CA GLU A 12 -3.31 3.91 5.78
C GLU A 12 -4.19 2.91 6.54
N GLN A 13 -5.48 3.21 6.74
CA GLN A 13 -6.42 2.29 7.37
C GLN A 13 -6.55 0.96 6.61
N LEU A 14 -6.58 1.01 5.27
CA LEU A 14 -6.61 -0.20 4.46
C LEU A 14 -5.33 -1.03 4.58
N VAL A 15 -4.17 -0.36 4.61
CA VAL A 15 -2.86 -1.01 4.77
C VAL A 15 -2.73 -1.63 6.16
N LEU A 16 -3.11 -0.91 7.22
CA LEU A 16 -3.08 -1.40 8.61
C LEU A 16 -4.05 -2.54 8.89
N GLY A 17 -5.04 -2.76 8.01
CA GLY A 17 -5.90 -3.95 8.06
C GLY A 17 -5.22 -5.25 7.61
N VAL A 18 -3.95 -5.17 7.16
CA VAL A 18 -3.14 -6.32 6.69
C VAL A 18 -1.74 -6.27 7.28
N ALA A 19 -1.10 -5.10 7.28
CA ALA A 19 0.23 -4.85 7.82
C ALA A 19 0.15 -4.34 9.26
N ARG A 20 1.21 -4.57 10.04
CA ARG A 20 1.30 -4.08 11.43
C ARG A 20 1.60 -2.59 11.51
N ARG A 21 2.29 -2.08 10.49
CA ARG A 21 2.74 -0.71 10.42
C ARG A 21 2.68 -0.24 8.99
N CYS A 22 2.33 1.03 8.82
CA CYS A 22 2.40 1.78 7.60
C CYS A 22 3.11 3.10 7.89
N ALA A 23 3.87 3.62 6.94
CA ALA A 23 4.51 4.92 7.04
C ALA A 23 4.45 5.63 5.69
N PHE A 24 3.90 6.84 5.70
CA PHE A 24 3.93 7.73 4.54
C PHE A 24 5.39 8.07 4.19
N VAL A 25 5.70 8.09 2.90
CA VAL A 25 7.00 8.58 2.40
C VAL A 25 6.80 9.86 1.61
N GLU A 26 6.01 9.81 0.54
CA GLU A 26 5.73 10.99 -0.27
C GLU A 26 4.44 10.86 -1.09
N GLU A 27 3.97 12.00 -1.57
CA GLU A 27 2.87 12.13 -2.50
C GLU A 27 3.33 12.97 -3.70
N TYR A 28 3.10 12.47 -4.91
CA TYR A 28 3.58 13.07 -6.14
C TYR A 28 2.43 13.28 -7.14
N ARG A 29 2.37 14.50 -7.71
CA ARG A 29 1.41 14.93 -8.75
C ARG A 29 2.11 15.57 -9.96
N GLY A 30 3.26 15.05 -10.37
CA GLY A 30 4.00 15.62 -11.50
C GLY A 30 3.60 15.05 -12.86
N LYS A 31 4.37 15.39 -13.89
CA LYS A 31 4.04 15.21 -15.32
C LYS A 31 3.67 13.77 -15.73
N GLN A 32 4.13 12.77 -15.00
CA GLN A 32 3.87 11.35 -15.27
C GLN A 32 2.59 10.80 -14.59
N VAL A 33 1.87 11.65 -13.86
CA VAL A 33 0.62 11.31 -13.20
C VAL A 33 -0.56 11.90 -13.99
N PRO A 34 -1.55 11.09 -14.38
CA PRO A 34 -2.74 11.61 -15.07
C PRO A 34 -3.50 12.65 -14.24
N PRO A 35 -4.21 13.61 -14.88
CA PRO A 35 -5.08 14.54 -14.19
C PRO A 35 -6.10 13.84 -13.30
N GLY A 36 -6.38 14.40 -12.12
CA GLY A 36 -7.27 13.81 -11.11
C GLY A 36 -6.69 12.61 -10.37
N LYS A 37 -5.43 12.23 -10.64
CA LYS A 37 -4.72 11.16 -9.94
C LYS A 37 -3.53 11.69 -9.17
N LYS A 38 -3.08 10.87 -8.21
CA LYS A 38 -1.85 11.07 -7.46
C LYS A 38 -1.07 9.76 -7.32
N SER A 39 0.24 9.86 -7.19
CA SER A 39 1.08 8.75 -6.74
C SER A 39 1.34 8.92 -5.25
N VAL A 40 1.16 7.85 -4.49
CA VAL A 40 1.51 7.82 -3.06
C VAL A 40 2.55 6.73 -2.89
N MET A 41 3.68 7.09 -2.30
CA MET A 41 4.70 6.15 -1.86
C MET A 41 4.64 6.01 -0.36
N PHE A 42 4.61 4.77 0.11
CA PHE A 42 4.58 4.42 1.52
C PHE A 42 5.37 3.15 1.76
N ARG A 43 5.79 2.97 3.01
CA ARG A 43 6.40 1.73 3.49
C ARG A 43 5.40 1.01 4.38
N TYR A 44 5.43 -0.30 4.36
CA TYR A 44 4.61 -1.13 5.25
C TYR A 44 5.43 -2.31 5.75
N TRP A 45 5.10 -2.78 6.94
CA TRP A 45 5.76 -3.90 7.59
C TRP A 45 4.74 -4.99 7.85
N LEU A 46 4.94 -6.12 7.17
CA LEU A 46 4.22 -7.34 7.45
C LEU A 46 4.80 -7.98 8.71
N GLY A 47 3.96 -8.65 9.48
CA GLY A 47 4.44 -9.47 10.58
C GLY A 47 3.33 -10.35 11.13
N SER A 48 3.71 -11.45 11.75
CA SER A 48 2.82 -12.33 12.51
C SER A 48 3.21 -12.32 14.00
N ASP A 49 2.22 -12.45 14.89
CA ASP A 49 2.46 -12.53 16.34
C ASP A 49 3.00 -13.91 16.74
N GLN A 50 3.00 -14.86 15.80
CA GLN A 50 3.30 -16.25 16.06
C GLN A 50 4.66 -16.69 15.50
N ALA A 51 5.11 -16.15 14.36
CA ALA A 51 6.36 -16.54 13.71
C ALA A 51 6.81 -15.54 12.63
N THR A 52 8.07 -15.66 12.19
CA THR A 52 8.56 -15.01 10.97
C THR A 52 7.77 -15.49 9.75
N LEU A 53 7.33 -14.56 8.91
CA LEU A 53 6.62 -14.91 7.68
C LEU A 53 7.59 -15.50 6.65
N THR A 54 7.14 -16.54 5.95
CA THR A 54 7.86 -17.06 4.78
C THR A 54 7.74 -16.10 3.59
N ALA A 55 8.63 -16.23 2.61
CA ALA A 55 8.54 -15.46 1.37
C ALA A 55 7.17 -15.62 0.67
N GLU A 56 6.64 -16.85 0.63
CA GLU A 56 5.31 -17.13 0.06
C GLU A 56 4.18 -16.43 0.84
N GLN A 57 4.27 -16.38 2.17
CA GLN A 57 3.30 -15.67 2.99
C GLN A 57 3.37 -14.15 2.77
N ILE A 58 4.59 -13.62 2.67
CA ILE A 58 4.83 -12.21 2.35
C ILE A 58 4.20 -11.84 1.00
N GLU A 59 4.45 -12.65 -0.04
CA GLU A 59 3.87 -12.44 -1.37
C GLU A 59 2.35 -12.52 -1.33
N ALA A 60 1.79 -13.50 -0.62
CA ALA A 60 0.35 -13.67 -0.50
C ALA A 60 -0.32 -12.49 0.21
N GLU A 61 0.25 -11.98 1.30
CA GLU A 61 -0.26 -10.78 1.99
C GLU A 61 -0.12 -9.52 1.13
N THR A 62 1.00 -9.38 0.42
CA THR A 62 1.23 -8.26 -0.51
C THR A 62 0.19 -8.27 -1.64
N ALA A 63 -0.07 -9.42 -2.25
CA ALA A 63 -1.10 -9.57 -3.27
C ALA A 63 -2.50 -9.28 -2.72
N ARG A 64 -2.82 -9.72 -1.50
CA ARG A 64 -4.07 -9.39 -0.81
C ARG A 64 -4.22 -7.89 -0.61
N LEU A 65 -3.16 -7.20 -0.15
CA LEU A 65 -3.16 -5.76 0.06
C LEU A 65 -3.38 -4.99 -1.24
N ILE A 66 -2.63 -5.32 -2.31
CA ILE A 66 -2.77 -4.69 -3.62
C ILE A 66 -4.21 -4.85 -4.14
N LYS A 67 -4.76 -6.06 -4.05
CA LYS A 67 -6.13 -6.34 -4.47
C LYS A 67 -7.16 -5.54 -3.67
N ARG A 68 -6.95 -5.38 -2.36
CA ARG A 68 -7.84 -4.61 -1.48
C ARG A 68 -7.80 -3.12 -1.83
N ILE A 69 -6.61 -2.55 -2.01
CA ILE A 69 -6.45 -1.15 -2.43
C ILE A 69 -7.13 -0.92 -3.77
N GLY A 70 -6.90 -1.80 -4.75
CA GLY A 70 -7.53 -1.67 -6.08
C GLY A 70 -9.05 -1.75 -6.03
N LYS A 71 -9.62 -2.65 -5.21
CA LYS A 71 -11.07 -2.79 -5.05
C LYS A 71 -11.71 -1.63 -4.31
N THR A 72 -11.07 -1.13 -3.25
CA THR A 72 -11.68 -0.12 -2.36
C THR A 72 -11.42 1.30 -2.84
N LEU A 73 -10.23 1.59 -3.32
CA LEU A 73 -9.80 2.95 -3.69
C LEU A 73 -9.78 3.17 -5.22
N GLY A 74 -10.10 2.14 -6.02
CA GLY A 74 -10.14 2.22 -7.48
C GLY A 74 -8.78 2.55 -8.11
N GLY A 75 -7.68 2.30 -7.39
CA GLY A 75 -6.34 2.72 -7.77
C GLY A 75 -5.41 1.55 -8.10
N GLU A 76 -4.31 1.86 -8.77
CA GLU A 76 -3.30 0.90 -9.22
C GLU A 76 -2.05 1.01 -8.35
N ILE A 77 -1.59 -0.09 -7.75
CA ILE A 77 -0.28 -0.11 -7.07
C ILE A 77 0.80 -0.41 -8.12
N ARG A 78 1.76 0.51 -8.29
CA ARG A 78 2.84 0.36 -9.28
C ARG A 78 3.99 -0.52 -8.79
N GLN A 79 4.27 -0.47 -7.49
CA GLN A 79 5.30 -1.28 -6.84
C GLN A 79 4.89 -1.49 -5.38
N ALA A 80 5.07 -2.70 -4.87
CA ALA A 80 4.87 -3.02 -3.47
C ALA A 80 5.99 -3.95 -3.02
N GLU A 81 6.88 -3.44 -2.19
CA GLU A 81 7.90 -4.24 -1.51
C GLU A 81 7.73 -3.99 -0.01
N PRO A 82 7.54 -5.04 0.80
CA PRO A 82 7.47 -4.90 2.24
C PRO A 82 8.84 -4.47 2.77
N ALA A 83 8.85 -3.57 3.74
CA ALA A 83 10.08 -3.25 4.43
C ALA A 83 10.45 -4.42 5.36
N ASN A 84 11.65 -4.99 5.16
CA ASN A 84 12.22 -5.95 6.09
C ASN A 84 12.39 -5.26 7.45
N GLY A 85 11.73 -5.80 8.48
CA GLY A 85 11.87 -5.41 9.88
C GLY A 85 12.86 -6.32 10.57
#